data_AF-A0A150P5P3-F1
#
_entry.id   AF-A0A150P5P3-F1
#
_cell.length_a   1.000
_cell.length_b   1.000
_cell.length_c   1.000
_cell.angle_alpha   90.00
_cell.angle_beta   90.00
_cell.angle_gamma   90.00
#
_symmetry.space_group_name_H-M   'P 1'
#
loop_
_entity.id
_entity.type
_entity.pdbx_description
1 polymer ?
#
loop_
_entity_poly.entity_id
_entity_poly.type
_entity_poly.pdbx_seq_one_letter_code
_entity_poly.pdbx_strand_id
1 'polypeptide(L)'
;MATFEAAVVSSNRLSMNRLSMNRLSMNGLSMSRLSADGRKLATTDLLLDEDGRELLRYTIGCALPEGKSLVGTVGSTTYRFDGRIGLAPDWLRGPLPERSQRWVTACLLAHVNGYGVEVAISLRGGHPALAADSAERLAYQQEEISFFGNVFQPLGTRDELGDIGSRMYACGSALLQMSCADDESAFAPERTCASKADCSLRFLGPCRDLTAPKTSVCKDVSLDGYGRCQAPTSTTLGESKTSRYDEIVTVFLQRPDFSAFYPLCTPLFP
;
A
#
# COMPACT_ATOMS: atom_id res chain seq x y z
N MET A 1 -13.04 14.15 -27.37
CA MET A 1 -13.53 12.81 -27.00
C MET A 1 -13.00 12.56 -25.60
N ALA A 2 -13.84 12.74 -24.58
CA ALA A 2 -13.42 12.73 -23.18
C ALA A 2 -13.05 11.29 -22.77
N THR A 3 -11.80 11.07 -22.38
CA THR A 3 -11.41 9.88 -21.63
C THR A 3 -12.06 10.02 -20.26
N PHE A 4 -13.06 9.20 -19.96
CA PHE A 4 -13.50 8.99 -18.58
C PHE A 4 -12.31 8.36 -17.85
N GLU A 5 -11.59 9.15 -17.05
CA GLU A 5 -10.67 8.62 -16.04
C GLU A 5 -11.53 7.81 -15.07
N ALA A 6 -11.33 6.49 -15.05
CA ALA A 6 -12.08 5.62 -14.16
C ALA A 6 -11.63 5.85 -12.71
N ALA A 7 -12.58 6.00 -11.80
CA ALA A 7 -12.31 6.15 -10.38
C ALA A 7 -11.47 4.97 -9.86
N VAL A 8 -10.41 5.24 -9.09
CA VAL A 8 -9.55 4.19 -8.50
C VAL A 8 -10.16 3.74 -7.18
N VAL A 9 -11.40 3.27 -7.28
CA VAL A 9 -12.14 2.67 -6.18
C VAL A 9 -11.88 1.19 -6.20
N SER A 10 -11.33 0.69 -5.12
CA SER A 10 -11.06 -0.74 -4.95
C SER A 10 -11.49 -1.16 -3.56
N SER A 11 -11.54 -2.45 -3.29
CA SER A 11 -11.95 -2.94 -1.97
C SER A 11 -10.79 -3.55 -1.19
N ASN A 12 -10.77 -3.31 0.12
CA ASN A 12 -9.73 -3.82 1.00
C ASN A 12 -10.19 -5.11 1.69
N ARG A 13 -9.54 -6.23 1.40
CA ARG A 13 -9.78 -7.50 2.10
C ARG A 13 -8.50 -8.28 2.39
N LEU A 14 -7.34 -7.71 2.08
CA LEU A 14 -6.07 -8.40 2.30
C LEU A 14 -5.80 -8.50 3.81
N SER A 15 -5.38 -9.68 4.29
CA SER A 15 -4.98 -9.83 5.69
C SER A 15 -3.49 -9.55 5.88
N MET A 16 -3.11 -8.88 6.98
CA MET A 16 -1.70 -8.68 7.36
C MET A 16 -0.94 -9.98 7.58
N ASN A 17 -1.61 -11.00 8.11
CA ASN A 17 -0.98 -12.28 8.38
C ASN A 17 -0.53 -12.92 7.07
N ARG A 18 -1.36 -12.82 6.01
CA ARG A 18 -1.01 -13.32 4.67
C ARG A 18 0.20 -12.59 4.08
N LEU A 19 0.23 -11.26 4.20
CA LEU A 19 1.35 -10.44 3.73
C LEU A 19 2.64 -10.76 4.49
N SER A 20 2.57 -10.90 5.81
CA SER A 20 3.74 -11.11 6.68
C SER A 20 4.33 -12.51 6.52
N MET A 21 3.50 -13.55 6.38
CA MET A 21 3.95 -14.93 6.19
C MET A 21 4.64 -15.15 4.83
N ASN A 22 4.30 -14.36 3.81
CA ASN A 22 4.75 -14.59 2.44
C ASN A 22 5.87 -13.63 1.97
N ARG A 23 6.51 -12.89 2.88
CA ARG A 23 7.54 -11.90 2.52
C ARG A 23 8.73 -12.48 1.74
N LEU A 24 9.17 -13.70 2.09
CA LEU A 24 10.25 -14.37 1.35
C LEU A 24 9.87 -14.65 -0.10
N SER A 25 8.64 -15.08 -0.33
CA SER A 25 8.11 -15.39 -1.66
C SER A 25 7.84 -14.13 -2.50
N MET A 26 7.56 -12.99 -1.87
CA MET A 26 7.43 -11.69 -2.55
C MET A 26 8.75 -11.25 -3.21
N ASN A 27 9.89 -11.47 -2.57
CA ASN A 27 11.20 -11.22 -3.19
C ASN A 27 11.39 -12.08 -4.46
N GLY A 28 11.03 -13.37 -4.38
CA GLY A 28 11.04 -14.25 -5.55
C GLY A 28 10.23 -13.70 -6.72
N LEU A 29 9.11 -13.00 -6.48
CA LEU A 29 8.26 -12.44 -7.52
C LEU A 29 8.88 -11.25 -8.27
N SER A 30 9.59 -10.34 -7.58
CA SER A 30 10.21 -9.19 -8.25
C SER A 30 11.28 -9.62 -9.24
N MET A 31 11.98 -10.71 -8.92
CA MET A 31 13.04 -11.32 -9.72
C MET A 31 12.54 -12.38 -10.71
N SER A 32 11.30 -12.86 -10.54
CA SER A 32 10.74 -13.94 -11.35
C SER A 32 10.66 -13.51 -12.81
N ARG A 33 11.18 -14.37 -13.69
CA ARG A 33 11.03 -14.19 -15.13
C ARG A 33 9.63 -14.62 -15.53
N LEU A 34 8.91 -13.74 -16.22
CA LEU A 34 7.75 -14.16 -17.00
C LEU A 34 8.22 -15.11 -18.10
N SER A 35 7.35 -16.04 -18.50
CA SER A 35 7.59 -16.85 -19.70
C SER A 35 7.84 -15.96 -20.94
N ALA A 36 8.39 -16.52 -22.01
CA ALA A 36 8.75 -15.78 -23.22
C ALA A 36 7.58 -14.99 -23.87
N ASP A 37 6.33 -15.40 -23.61
CA ASP A 37 5.09 -14.72 -24.01
C ASP A 37 4.61 -13.63 -23.01
N GLY A 38 5.35 -13.38 -21.93
CA GLY A 38 5.11 -12.29 -20.97
C GLY A 38 3.84 -12.44 -20.14
N ARG A 39 3.28 -13.66 -20.05
CA ARG A 39 1.95 -13.91 -19.47
C ARG A 39 1.89 -14.98 -18.41
N LYS A 40 2.90 -15.84 -18.30
CA LYS A 40 2.91 -16.91 -17.28
C LYS A 40 3.84 -16.55 -16.13
N LEU A 41 3.31 -16.71 -14.92
CA LEU A 41 4.06 -16.69 -13.67
C LEU A 41 4.82 -18.00 -13.53
N ALA A 42 6.04 -17.92 -12.99
CA ALA A 42 6.74 -19.09 -12.49
C ALA A 42 5.94 -19.74 -11.35
N THR A 43 6.04 -21.05 -11.20
CA THR A 43 5.47 -21.75 -10.06
C THR A 43 6.29 -21.40 -8.81
N THR A 44 5.69 -20.62 -7.92
CA THR A 44 6.26 -20.20 -6.63
C THR A 44 5.38 -20.72 -5.48
N ASP A 45 5.89 -20.69 -4.25
CA ASP A 45 5.09 -21.05 -3.06
C ASP A 45 3.78 -20.25 -2.97
N LEU A 46 3.80 -18.98 -3.40
CA LEU A 46 2.61 -18.15 -3.51
C LEU A 46 1.56 -18.71 -4.45
N LEU A 47 1.96 -19.32 -5.56
CA LEU A 47 1.01 -19.89 -6.50
C LEU A 47 0.45 -21.23 -5.98
N LEU A 48 1.26 -22.00 -5.25
CA LEU A 48 0.88 -23.30 -4.69
C LEU A 48 -0.11 -23.15 -3.53
N ASP A 49 0.08 -22.14 -2.69
CA ASP A 49 -0.75 -21.87 -1.52
C ASP A 49 -1.99 -21.02 -1.84
N GLU A 50 -3.11 -21.26 -1.12
CA GLU A 50 -4.36 -20.50 -1.36
C GLU A 50 -4.26 -19.05 -0.89
N ASP A 51 -3.72 -18.81 0.29
CA ASP A 51 -3.51 -17.46 0.81
C ASP A 51 -2.47 -16.72 -0.06
N GLY A 52 -1.47 -17.44 -0.56
CA GLY A 52 -0.50 -16.94 -1.54
C GLY A 52 -1.14 -16.49 -2.86
N ARG A 53 -2.13 -17.23 -3.37
CA ARG A 53 -2.87 -16.85 -4.58
C ARG A 53 -3.73 -15.61 -4.35
N GLU A 54 -4.28 -15.42 -3.16
CA GLU A 54 -4.96 -14.16 -2.83
C GLU A 54 -3.98 -12.98 -2.83
N LEU A 55 -2.79 -13.14 -2.23
CA LEU A 55 -1.75 -12.12 -2.28
C LEU A 55 -1.31 -11.82 -3.72
N LEU A 56 -1.19 -12.83 -4.59
CA LEU A 56 -0.95 -12.64 -6.03
C LEU A 56 -2.06 -11.84 -6.70
N ARG A 57 -3.33 -12.09 -6.36
CA ARG A 57 -4.48 -11.34 -6.90
C ARG A 57 -4.36 -9.85 -6.61
N TYR A 58 -4.03 -9.47 -5.38
CA TYR A 58 -3.82 -8.06 -5.03
C TYR A 58 -2.53 -7.49 -5.62
N THR A 59 -1.45 -8.27 -5.60
CA THR A 59 -0.15 -7.82 -6.13
C THR A 59 -0.25 -7.49 -7.62
N ILE A 60 -0.89 -8.37 -8.39
CA ILE A 60 -1.09 -8.21 -9.83
C ILE A 60 -2.17 -7.16 -10.12
N GLY A 61 -3.21 -7.08 -9.30
CA GLY A 61 -4.22 -6.02 -9.36
C GLY A 61 -3.62 -4.62 -9.18
N CYS A 62 -2.72 -4.44 -8.21
CA CYS A 62 -1.99 -3.19 -8.01
C CYS A 62 -1.01 -2.90 -9.16
N ALA A 63 -0.27 -3.92 -9.60
CA ALA A 63 0.81 -3.74 -10.56
C ALA A 63 0.31 -3.50 -11.99
N LEU A 64 -0.64 -4.30 -12.47
CA LEU A 64 -1.06 -4.28 -13.87
C LEU A 64 -2.33 -3.44 -14.05
N PRO A 65 -2.50 -2.74 -15.18
CA PRO A 65 -3.72 -2.01 -15.47
C PRO A 65 -4.84 -2.97 -15.89
N GLU A 66 -6.08 -2.48 -15.92
CA GLU A 66 -7.22 -3.23 -16.45
C GLU A 66 -6.95 -3.78 -17.87
N GLY A 67 -7.54 -4.95 -18.15
CA GLY A 67 -7.37 -5.65 -19.43
C GLY A 67 -6.02 -6.36 -19.58
N LYS A 68 -5.10 -6.24 -18.60
CA LYS A 68 -3.89 -7.05 -18.51
C LYS A 68 -4.03 -8.10 -17.42
N SER A 69 -3.28 -9.19 -17.54
CA SER A 69 -3.36 -10.31 -16.63
C SER A 69 -2.14 -11.20 -16.72
N LEU A 70 -1.86 -11.92 -15.65
CA LEU A 70 -0.92 -13.03 -15.65
C LEU A 70 -1.66 -14.32 -15.31
N VAL A 71 -1.10 -15.45 -15.73
CA VAL A 71 -1.62 -16.79 -15.41
C VAL A 71 -0.55 -17.63 -14.72
N GLY A 72 -0.95 -18.43 -13.74
CA GLY A 72 -0.08 -19.42 -13.10
C GLY A 72 -0.71 -20.80 -13.22
N THR A 73 0.08 -21.85 -13.38
CA THR A 73 -0.42 -23.23 -13.44
C THR A 73 0.14 -24.07 -12.30
N VAL A 74 -0.73 -24.82 -11.62
CA VAL A 74 -0.40 -25.79 -10.57
C VAL A 74 -1.04 -27.12 -10.96
N GLY A 75 -0.22 -28.12 -11.28
CA GLY A 75 -0.71 -29.38 -11.84
C GLY A 75 -1.50 -29.13 -13.14
N SER A 76 -2.76 -29.55 -13.17
CA SER A 76 -3.69 -29.33 -14.28
C SER A 76 -4.52 -28.04 -14.17
N THR A 77 -4.42 -27.30 -13.07
CA THR A 77 -5.25 -26.12 -12.80
C THR A 77 -4.51 -24.84 -13.18
N THR A 78 -5.13 -24.03 -14.03
CA THR A 78 -4.64 -22.69 -14.37
C THR A 78 -5.42 -21.62 -13.62
N TYR A 79 -4.68 -20.78 -12.88
CA TYR A 79 -5.19 -19.61 -12.19
C TYR A 79 -4.89 -18.35 -13.01
N ARG A 80 -5.85 -17.43 -13.06
CA ARG A 80 -5.73 -16.13 -13.72
C ARG A 80 -5.76 -15.02 -12.68
N PHE A 81 -4.87 -14.05 -12.84
CA PHE A 81 -4.77 -12.87 -11.99
C PHE A 81 -4.88 -11.62 -12.86
N ASP A 82 -5.96 -10.85 -12.66
CA ASP A 82 -6.27 -9.66 -13.44
C ASP A 82 -5.66 -8.40 -12.84
N GLY A 83 -5.13 -7.53 -13.71
CA GLY A 83 -4.73 -6.17 -13.37
C GLY A 83 -5.94 -5.27 -13.13
N ARG A 84 -5.73 -4.20 -12.36
CA ARG A 84 -6.74 -3.19 -12.02
C ARG A 84 -6.16 -1.78 -12.09
N ILE A 85 -5.10 -1.51 -11.33
CA ILE A 85 -4.62 -0.14 -11.10
C ILE A 85 -3.56 0.25 -12.14
N GLY A 86 -2.50 -0.55 -12.30
CA GLY A 86 -1.43 -0.24 -13.26
C GLY A 86 -0.30 0.61 -12.71
N LEU A 87 0.13 0.34 -11.47
CA LEU A 87 1.30 0.99 -10.85
C LEU A 87 2.65 0.50 -11.37
N ALA A 88 2.66 -0.65 -12.06
CA ALA A 88 3.86 -1.31 -12.56
C ALA A 88 3.58 -2.11 -13.86
N PRO A 89 3.06 -1.46 -14.92
CA PRO A 89 2.73 -2.15 -16.18
C PRO A 89 3.96 -2.80 -16.85
N ASP A 90 5.15 -2.27 -16.56
CA ASP A 90 6.43 -2.75 -17.08
C ASP A 90 6.79 -4.16 -16.62
N TRP A 91 6.12 -4.68 -15.59
CA TRP A 91 6.30 -6.05 -15.15
C TRP A 91 6.04 -7.06 -16.28
N LEU A 92 5.15 -6.75 -17.23
CA LEU A 92 4.89 -7.59 -18.41
C LEU A 92 6.11 -7.77 -19.32
N ARG A 93 7.11 -6.91 -19.19
CA ARG A 93 8.30 -6.86 -20.07
C ARG A 93 9.58 -7.30 -19.36
N GLY A 94 9.56 -7.38 -18.03
CA GLY A 94 10.74 -7.77 -17.25
C GLY A 94 10.54 -7.68 -15.75
N PRO A 95 11.60 -7.94 -14.97
CA PRO A 95 11.60 -7.81 -13.51
C PRO A 95 11.10 -6.44 -13.05
N LEU A 96 10.45 -6.40 -11.89
CA LEU A 96 9.96 -5.14 -11.31
C LEU A 96 11.15 -4.28 -10.85
N PRO A 97 11.33 -3.06 -11.38
CA PRO A 97 12.32 -2.13 -10.82
C PRO A 97 11.91 -1.71 -9.40
N GLU A 98 12.87 -1.33 -8.57
CA GLU A 98 12.64 -1.02 -7.16
C GLU A 98 11.52 0.02 -6.94
N ARG A 99 11.50 1.08 -7.76
CA ARG A 99 10.42 2.08 -7.73
C ARG A 99 9.03 1.47 -7.92
N SER A 100 8.87 0.55 -8.86
CA SER A 100 7.60 -0.15 -9.09
C SER A 100 7.25 -1.08 -7.93
N GLN A 101 8.25 -1.75 -7.33
CA GLN A 101 8.03 -2.56 -6.13
C GLN A 101 7.47 -1.73 -4.97
N ARG A 102 7.97 -0.50 -4.79
CA ARG A 102 7.49 0.41 -3.73
C ARG A 102 6.05 0.88 -3.96
N TRP A 103 5.70 1.24 -5.19
CA TRP A 103 4.31 1.56 -5.53
C TRP A 103 3.36 0.38 -5.28
N VAL A 104 3.74 -0.82 -5.73
CA VAL A 104 2.95 -2.02 -5.51
C VAL A 104 2.86 -2.33 -4.00
N THR A 105 3.93 -2.11 -3.25
CA THR A 105 3.92 -2.26 -1.79
C THR A 105 2.94 -1.32 -1.12
N ALA A 106 2.98 -0.03 -1.44
CA ALA A 106 2.07 0.96 -0.88
C ALA A 106 0.59 0.61 -1.16
N CYS A 107 0.29 0.19 -2.39
CA CYS A 107 -1.04 -0.28 -2.77
C CYS A 107 -1.47 -1.55 -2.01
N LEU A 108 -0.59 -2.55 -1.89
CA LEU A 108 -0.87 -3.76 -1.12
C LEU A 108 -1.23 -3.45 0.33
N LEU A 109 -0.46 -2.57 0.97
CA LEU A 109 -0.70 -2.14 2.35
C LEU A 109 -2.03 -1.40 2.48
N ALA A 110 -2.40 -0.55 1.50
CA ALA A 110 -3.69 0.12 1.49
C ALA A 110 -4.89 -0.85 1.46
N HIS A 111 -4.72 -1.99 0.79
CA HIS A 111 -5.70 -3.07 0.71
C HIS A 111 -5.82 -3.95 1.96
N VAL A 112 -4.96 -3.73 2.96
CA VAL A 112 -5.01 -4.51 4.19
C VAL A 112 -6.23 -4.14 5.02
N ASN A 113 -7.06 -5.13 5.37
CA ASN A 113 -8.17 -4.95 6.29
C ASN A 113 -8.39 -6.21 7.15
N GLY A 114 -7.89 -6.16 8.38
CA GLY A 114 -7.98 -7.22 9.38
C GLY A 114 -9.37 -7.40 10.01
N TYR A 115 -10.31 -6.49 9.78
CA TYR A 115 -11.68 -6.61 10.30
C TYR A 115 -12.51 -7.65 9.54
N GLY A 116 -12.01 -8.17 8.41
CA GLY A 116 -12.71 -9.17 7.60
C GLY A 116 -13.91 -8.62 6.83
N VAL A 117 -14.19 -7.32 6.95
CA VAL A 117 -15.19 -6.60 6.16
C VAL A 117 -14.53 -5.93 4.96
N GLU A 118 -15.23 -5.90 3.85
CA GLU A 118 -14.78 -5.27 2.62
C GLU A 118 -15.37 -3.86 2.55
N VAL A 119 -14.53 -2.82 2.49
CA VAL A 119 -14.99 -1.45 2.20
C VAL A 119 -14.39 -0.94 0.91
N ALA A 120 -15.14 -0.06 0.25
CA ALA A 120 -14.65 0.68 -0.89
C ALA A 120 -13.67 1.75 -0.40
N ILE A 121 -12.49 1.80 -1.02
CA ILE A 121 -11.44 2.77 -0.72
C ILE A 121 -11.04 3.51 -1.99
N SER A 122 -10.80 4.81 -1.87
CA SER A 122 -10.19 5.63 -2.91
C SER A 122 -8.68 5.67 -2.67
N LEU A 123 -7.91 5.21 -3.65
CA LEU A 123 -6.45 5.18 -3.58
C LEU A 123 -5.88 6.36 -4.35
N ARG A 124 -5.14 7.23 -3.67
CA ARG A 124 -4.58 8.45 -4.27
C ARG A 124 -3.09 8.58 -4.00
N GLY A 125 -2.40 9.28 -4.89
CA GLY A 125 -0.97 9.55 -4.76
C GLY A 125 -0.39 10.17 -6.02
N GLY A 126 0.92 10.44 -6.02
CA GLY A 126 1.61 11.10 -7.15
C GLY A 126 1.76 10.26 -8.43
N HIS A 127 1.25 9.03 -8.47
CA HIS A 127 1.30 8.19 -9.67
C HIS A 127 0.09 8.47 -10.57
N PRO A 128 0.26 8.61 -11.91
CA PRO A 128 -0.86 8.88 -12.82
C PRO A 128 -2.00 7.86 -12.76
N ALA A 129 -1.68 6.59 -12.49
CA ALA A 129 -2.68 5.53 -12.30
C ALA A 129 -3.49 5.62 -10.99
N LEU A 130 -3.22 6.62 -10.15
CA LEU A 130 -3.95 6.95 -8.92
C LEU A 130 -4.65 8.31 -9.02
N ALA A 131 -4.78 8.85 -10.23
CA ALA A 131 -5.53 10.08 -10.46
C ALA A 131 -7.00 9.83 -10.15
N ALA A 132 -7.50 10.47 -9.09
CA ALA A 132 -8.92 10.50 -8.81
C ALA A 132 -9.61 11.51 -9.74
N ASP A 133 -10.88 11.27 -10.06
CA ASP A 133 -11.71 12.26 -10.76
C ASP A 133 -12.45 13.17 -9.75
N SER A 134 -13.32 14.06 -10.24
CA SER A 134 -14.09 14.95 -9.37
C SER A 134 -15.18 14.22 -8.56
N ALA A 135 -15.78 13.16 -9.11
CA ALA A 135 -16.84 12.41 -8.45
C ALA A 135 -16.27 11.55 -7.31
N GLU A 136 -15.14 10.90 -7.54
CA GLU A 136 -14.39 10.15 -6.53
C GLU A 136 -13.95 11.07 -5.39
N ARG A 137 -13.41 12.25 -5.69
CA ARG A 137 -13.04 13.24 -4.64
C ARG A 137 -14.23 13.70 -3.82
N LEU A 138 -15.39 13.86 -4.45
CA LEU A 138 -16.63 14.23 -3.75
C LEU A 138 -17.18 13.08 -2.89
N ALA A 139 -17.05 11.84 -3.32
CA ALA A 139 -17.56 10.67 -2.59
C ALA A 139 -16.63 10.23 -1.44
N TYR A 140 -15.31 10.40 -1.60
CA TYR A 140 -14.29 9.93 -0.65
C TYR A 140 -13.49 11.12 -0.10
N GLN A 141 -14.07 11.80 0.90
CA GLN A 141 -13.50 13.02 1.47
C GLN A 141 -12.66 12.77 2.73
N GLN A 142 -12.80 11.60 3.36
CA GLN A 142 -12.13 11.31 4.62
C GLN A 142 -10.74 10.73 4.35
N GLU A 143 -9.71 11.57 4.41
CA GLU A 143 -8.31 11.13 4.30
C GLU A 143 -7.92 10.31 5.54
N GLU A 144 -7.47 9.08 5.34
CA GLU A 144 -7.25 8.12 6.42
C GLU A 144 -5.75 7.89 6.66
N ILE A 145 -5.16 6.87 6.02
CA ILE A 145 -3.76 6.46 6.21
C ILE A 145 -2.98 6.58 4.91
N SER A 146 -1.71 6.97 5.01
CA SER A 146 -0.74 6.86 3.93
C SER A 146 0.21 5.69 4.15
N PHE A 147 0.43 4.90 3.11
CA PHE A 147 1.27 3.71 3.12
C PHE A 147 2.45 3.85 2.16
N PHE A 148 3.61 3.31 2.56
CA PHE A 148 4.82 3.28 1.75
C PHE A 148 5.79 2.21 2.26
N GLY A 149 6.79 1.84 1.43
CA GLY A 149 7.78 0.82 1.78
C GLY A 149 8.17 -0.06 0.59
N ASN A 150 8.79 -1.21 0.85
CA ASN A 150 9.12 -2.20 -0.18
C ASN A 150 9.09 -3.67 0.31
N VAL A 151 7.95 -4.36 0.21
CA VAL A 151 7.82 -5.76 0.66
C VAL A 151 8.56 -6.78 -0.20
N PHE A 152 9.04 -6.38 -1.37
CA PHE A 152 9.77 -7.26 -2.28
C PHE A 152 11.25 -7.38 -1.90
N GLN A 153 11.75 -6.52 -1.02
CA GLN A 153 13.14 -6.59 -0.58
C GLN A 153 13.32 -7.57 0.57
N PRO A 154 14.43 -8.34 0.57
CA PRO A 154 14.74 -9.20 1.70
C PRO A 154 14.89 -8.41 2.99
N LEU A 155 14.40 -8.99 4.09
CA LEU A 155 14.69 -8.48 5.43
C LEU A 155 16.18 -8.71 5.75
N GLY A 156 16.78 -7.79 6.50
CA GLY A 156 18.18 -7.91 6.92
C GLY A 156 19.23 -7.52 5.87
N THR A 157 18.84 -7.26 4.61
CA THR A 157 19.72 -6.68 3.58
C THR A 157 19.49 -5.18 3.45
N ARG A 158 20.51 -4.42 3.02
CA ARG A 158 20.35 -3.00 2.65
C ARG A 158 19.63 -2.87 1.31
N ASP A 159 18.75 -1.88 1.20
CA ASP A 159 18.16 -1.48 -0.09
C ASP A 159 18.96 -0.39 -0.81
N GLU A 160 18.46 0.10 -1.95
CA GLU A 160 19.06 1.24 -2.67
C GLU A 160 19.07 2.54 -1.84
N LEU A 161 18.23 2.64 -0.80
CA LEU A 161 18.22 3.75 0.16
C LEU A 161 19.15 3.50 1.36
N GLY A 162 19.79 2.35 1.45
CA GLY A 162 20.66 1.93 2.55
C GLY A 162 19.93 1.41 3.81
N ASP A 163 18.62 1.16 3.75
CA ASP A 163 17.77 0.74 4.87
C ASP A 163 17.83 -0.77 5.15
N ILE A 164 17.81 -1.11 6.43
CA ILE A 164 17.72 -2.47 6.99
C ILE A 164 16.54 -2.47 7.97
N GLY A 165 15.66 -3.46 7.91
CA GLY A 165 14.57 -3.60 8.90
C GLY A 165 13.19 -3.72 8.29
N SER A 166 12.15 -3.22 8.98
CA SER A 166 10.79 -3.24 8.46
C SER A 166 10.71 -2.53 7.12
N ARG A 167 9.92 -3.10 6.21
CA ARG A 167 9.77 -2.59 4.84
C ARG A 167 8.37 -2.06 4.56
N MET A 168 7.61 -1.82 5.62
CA MET A 168 6.21 -1.48 5.55
C MET A 168 5.99 -0.37 6.57
N TYR A 169 5.56 0.78 6.08
CA TYR A 169 5.38 1.98 6.87
C TYR A 169 4.00 2.56 6.62
N ALA A 170 3.42 3.13 7.67
CA ALA A 170 2.18 3.87 7.62
C ALA A 170 2.28 5.13 8.48
N CYS A 171 1.52 6.15 8.11
CA CYS A 171 1.28 7.31 8.97
C CYS A 171 -0.18 7.75 8.83
N GLY A 172 -0.74 8.35 9.88
CA GLY A 172 -2.12 8.86 9.89
C GLY A 172 -2.19 10.25 9.27
N SER A 173 -3.19 10.52 8.45
CA SER A 173 -3.35 11.85 7.85
C SER A 173 -3.54 12.93 8.93
N ALA A 174 -3.23 14.18 8.59
CA ALA A 174 -3.48 15.31 9.51
C ALA A 174 -4.99 15.49 9.79
N LEU A 175 -5.85 15.16 8.82
CA LEU A 175 -7.29 15.24 8.99
C LEU A 175 -7.82 14.17 9.93
N LEU A 176 -7.28 12.95 9.83
CA LEU A 176 -7.59 11.86 10.75
C LEU A 176 -7.12 12.21 12.16
N GLN A 177 -5.89 12.70 12.32
CA GLN A 177 -5.35 13.15 13.61
C GLN A 177 -6.26 14.20 14.27
N MET A 178 -6.65 15.23 13.52
CA MET A 178 -7.59 16.26 13.99
C MET A 178 -8.97 15.68 14.34
N SER A 179 -9.48 14.74 13.54
CA SER A 179 -10.77 14.06 13.78
C SER A 179 -10.73 13.27 15.10
N CYS A 180 -9.55 12.78 15.49
CA CYS A 180 -9.34 11.95 16.68
C CYS A 180 -8.74 12.73 17.87
N ALA A 181 -8.81 14.07 17.86
CA ALA A 181 -8.33 14.94 18.93
C ALA A 181 -6.86 14.67 19.35
N ASP A 182 -6.00 14.41 18.36
CA ASP A 182 -4.56 14.12 18.55
C ASP A 182 -4.23 12.86 19.38
N ASP A 183 -5.21 11.98 19.64
CA ASP A 183 -4.97 10.70 20.31
C ASP A 183 -4.47 9.64 19.31
N GLU A 184 -3.16 9.37 19.32
CA GLU A 184 -2.52 8.37 18.45
C GLU A 184 -3.15 6.98 18.57
N SER A 185 -3.61 6.61 19.77
CA SER A 185 -4.27 5.31 19.98
C SER A 185 -5.62 5.23 19.30
N ALA A 186 -6.27 6.37 19.05
CA ALA A 186 -7.56 6.46 18.37
C ALA A 186 -7.43 6.49 16.83
N PHE A 187 -6.26 6.81 16.27
CA PHE A 187 -6.07 6.88 14.82
C PHE A 187 -5.05 5.91 14.20
N ALA A 188 -4.26 5.20 15.01
CA ALA A 188 -3.47 4.09 14.50
C ALA A 188 -4.39 3.05 13.83
N PRO A 189 -4.12 2.63 12.58
CA PRO A 189 -5.02 1.76 11.85
C PRO A 189 -5.00 0.34 12.41
N GLU A 190 -5.96 0.02 13.29
CA GLU A 190 -6.08 -1.34 13.84
C GLU A 190 -6.32 -2.36 12.73
N ARG A 191 -7.00 -1.97 11.63
CA ARG A 191 -7.22 -2.81 10.45
C ARG A 191 -5.93 -3.32 9.82
N THR A 192 -4.79 -2.67 10.03
CA THR A 192 -3.49 -3.10 9.49
C THR A 192 -2.53 -3.64 10.55
N CYS A 193 -3.05 -4.03 11.72
CA CYS A 193 -2.30 -4.37 12.93
C CYS A 193 -1.34 -3.29 13.46
N ALA A 194 -1.30 -2.09 12.88
CA ALA A 194 -0.22 -1.14 13.13
C ALA A 194 -0.21 -0.61 14.58
N SER A 195 -1.31 -0.80 15.32
CA SER A 195 -1.43 -0.54 16.75
C SER A 195 -0.84 -1.65 17.65
N LYS A 196 -0.34 -2.75 17.08
CA LYS A 196 0.23 -3.89 17.81
C LYS A 196 1.75 -3.94 17.71
N ALA A 197 2.42 -4.26 18.83
CA ALA A 197 3.88 -4.25 18.94
C ALA A 197 4.58 -5.33 18.09
N ASP A 198 3.89 -6.43 17.80
CA ASP A 198 4.36 -7.54 16.95
C ASP A 198 4.04 -7.33 15.47
N CYS A 199 3.43 -6.20 15.11
CA CYS A 199 3.08 -5.90 13.74
C CYS A 199 4.33 -5.55 12.91
N SER A 200 4.42 -6.21 11.76
CA SER A 200 5.49 -5.99 10.79
C SER A 200 5.40 -4.66 10.04
N LEU A 201 4.24 -4.00 10.09
CA LEU A 201 3.99 -2.63 9.60
C LEU A 201 4.28 -1.66 10.74
N ARG A 202 5.15 -0.68 10.49
CA ARG A 202 5.47 0.35 11.48
C ARG A 202 4.58 1.56 11.26
N PHE A 203 3.79 1.90 12.27
CA PHE A 203 3.14 3.20 12.34
C PHE A 203 4.15 4.25 12.78
N LEU A 204 4.24 5.34 12.04
CA LEU A 204 5.21 6.42 12.28
C LEU A 204 4.56 7.66 12.92
N GLY A 205 3.30 7.54 13.36
CA GLY A 205 2.51 8.64 13.89
C GLY A 205 1.85 9.48 12.77
N PRO A 206 1.70 10.79 12.95
CA PRO A 206 1.04 11.64 11.96
C PRO A 206 1.91 11.88 10.72
N CYS A 207 1.32 11.74 9.54
CA CYS A 207 1.96 12.10 8.27
C CYS A 207 2.35 13.58 8.27
N ARG A 208 1.51 14.43 8.84
CA ARG A 208 1.82 15.84 9.07
C ARG A 208 1.36 16.25 10.46
N ASP A 209 2.33 16.54 11.32
CA ASP A 209 2.11 17.06 12.65
C ASP A 209 1.95 18.58 12.59
N LEU A 210 0.74 19.07 12.86
CA LEU A 210 0.43 20.51 12.86
C LEU A 210 0.97 21.23 14.09
N THR A 211 1.20 20.51 15.19
CA THR A 211 1.70 21.05 16.46
C THR A 211 3.22 21.08 16.51
N ALA A 212 3.87 20.13 15.85
CA ALA A 212 5.32 20.03 15.72
C ALA A 212 5.74 19.72 14.27
N PRO A 213 5.72 20.66 13.33
CA PRO A 213 6.01 20.38 11.90
C PRO A 213 7.35 19.67 11.60
N LYS A 214 8.31 19.75 12.52
CA LYS A 214 9.60 19.04 12.43
C LYS A 214 9.49 17.52 12.63
N THR A 215 8.43 17.03 13.27
CA THR A 215 8.16 15.60 13.51
C THR A 215 7.33 14.98 12.38
N SER A 216 6.86 15.78 11.41
CA SER A 216 6.05 15.30 10.28
C SER A 216 6.80 14.22 9.48
N VAL A 217 6.17 13.06 9.34
CA VAL A 217 6.70 11.92 8.55
C VAL A 217 6.76 12.26 7.07
N CYS A 218 5.77 13.00 6.58
CA CYS A 218 5.56 13.31 5.17
C CYS A 218 5.53 14.81 4.88
N LYS A 219 5.83 15.14 3.62
CA LYS A 219 5.89 16.48 3.03
C LYS A 219 5.18 16.47 1.67
N ASP A 220 5.19 17.62 1.00
CA ASP A 220 4.61 17.80 -0.34
C ASP A 220 3.11 17.43 -0.36
N VAL A 221 2.32 18.11 0.47
CA VAL A 221 0.89 17.82 0.68
C VAL A 221 0.05 18.33 -0.49
N SER A 222 -0.93 17.52 -0.90
CA SER A 222 -1.92 17.82 -1.94
C SER A 222 -3.31 17.30 -1.53
N LEU A 223 -4.33 17.56 -2.35
CA LEU A 223 -5.67 16.97 -2.17
C LEU A 223 -5.70 15.45 -2.39
N ASP A 224 -4.66 14.91 -3.00
CA ASP A 224 -4.52 13.49 -3.33
C ASP A 224 -3.53 12.78 -2.38
N GLY A 225 -3.16 13.43 -1.27
CA GLY A 225 -2.26 12.90 -0.24
C GLY A 225 -0.88 13.54 -0.26
N TYR A 226 0.16 12.74 -0.03
CA TYR A 226 1.53 13.22 0.21
C TYR A 226 2.49 12.79 -0.91
N GLY A 227 3.43 13.68 -1.26
CA GLY A 227 4.42 13.42 -2.31
C GLY A 227 5.76 12.87 -1.82
N ARG A 228 6.05 12.98 -0.50
CA ARG A 228 7.35 12.57 0.05
C ARG A 228 7.26 12.17 1.51
N CYS A 229 7.64 10.95 1.86
CA CYS A 229 7.67 10.46 3.23
C CYS A 229 9.06 9.96 3.63
N GLN A 230 9.32 9.93 4.93
CA GLN A 230 10.58 9.48 5.50
C GLN A 230 10.33 8.37 6.52
N ALA A 231 11.15 7.31 6.48
CA ALA A 231 11.14 6.26 7.50
C ALA A 231 12.51 6.16 8.18
N PRO A 232 12.56 5.81 9.48
CA PRO A 232 13.80 5.58 10.19
C PRO A 232 14.56 4.39 9.60
N THR A 233 15.84 4.60 9.31
CA THR A 233 16.76 3.57 8.83
C THR A 233 17.33 2.82 10.03
N SER A 234 17.36 1.48 10.03
CA SER A 234 18.09 0.76 11.10
C SER A 234 19.59 0.89 10.88
N THR A 235 20.26 1.65 11.74
CA THR A 235 21.72 1.76 11.78
C THR A 235 22.26 1.10 13.03
N THR A 236 23.33 0.33 12.90
CA THR A 236 24.08 -0.26 14.03
C THR A 236 24.98 0.76 14.75
N LEU A 237 25.01 2.01 14.29
CA LEU A 237 25.96 3.04 14.71
C LEU A 237 25.24 4.39 14.93
N GLY A 238 24.57 4.53 16.08
CA GLY A 238 24.31 5.78 16.83
C GLY A 238 23.58 6.98 16.19
N GLU A 239 23.58 7.13 14.87
CA GLU A 239 22.94 8.23 14.15
C GLU A 239 21.62 7.76 13.55
N SER A 240 20.54 8.46 13.89
CA SER A 240 19.21 8.27 13.28
C SER A 240 19.28 8.75 11.83
N LYS A 241 19.45 7.80 10.90
CA LYS A 241 19.31 8.05 9.47
C LYS A 241 17.85 7.83 9.07
N THR A 242 17.42 8.50 8.01
CA THR A 242 16.09 8.29 7.42
C THR A 242 16.20 8.00 5.93
N SER A 243 15.31 7.14 5.46
CA SER A 243 15.16 6.78 4.05
C SER A 243 13.96 7.50 3.46
N ARG A 244 14.14 8.09 2.28
CA ARG A 244 13.10 8.85 1.57
C ARG A 244 12.31 7.93 0.63
N TYR A 245 11.00 8.01 0.70
CA TYR A 245 10.06 7.37 -0.20
C TYR A 245 9.23 8.43 -0.92
N ASP A 246 9.08 8.29 -2.23
CA ASP A 246 8.20 9.12 -3.06
C ASP A 246 6.99 8.31 -3.59
N GLU A 247 7.00 6.99 -3.34
CA GLU A 247 5.97 6.04 -3.75
C GLU A 247 4.94 5.83 -2.63
N ILE A 248 4.05 6.81 -2.48
CA ILE A 248 3.09 6.87 -1.36
C ILE A 248 1.68 6.74 -1.88
N VAL A 249 0.90 5.86 -1.25
CA VAL A 249 -0.53 5.70 -1.50
C VAL A 249 -1.30 6.13 -0.26
N THR A 250 -2.13 7.14 -0.40
CA THR A 250 -3.06 7.60 0.64
C THR A 250 -4.45 7.03 0.39
N VAL A 251 -5.06 6.51 1.45
CA VAL A 251 -6.43 6.00 1.44
C VAL A 251 -7.40 7.11 1.81
N PHE A 252 -8.47 7.21 1.03
CA PHE A 252 -9.64 8.04 1.34
C PHE A 252 -10.87 7.15 1.49
N LEU A 253 -11.69 7.43 2.51
CA LEU A 253 -12.90 6.69 2.84
C LEU A 253 -14.15 7.54 2.59
N GLN A 254 -15.28 6.85 2.39
CA GLN A 254 -16.58 7.47 2.57
C GLN A 254 -16.83 7.71 4.06
N ARG A 255 -17.67 8.70 4.37
CA ARG A 255 -17.99 9.06 5.76
C ARG A 255 -18.56 7.90 6.59
N PRO A 256 -19.48 7.05 6.09
CA PRO A 256 -20.00 5.92 6.88
C PRO A 256 -18.90 4.93 7.25
N ASP A 257 -18.00 4.62 6.32
CA ASP A 257 -16.89 3.68 6.53
C ASP A 257 -15.88 4.26 7.52
N PHE A 258 -15.56 5.55 7.40
CA PHE A 258 -14.71 6.24 8.37
C PHE A 258 -15.27 6.17 9.78
N SER A 259 -16.56 6.51 9.96
CA SER A 259 -17.22 6.45 11.27
C SER A 259 -17.29 5.02 11.84
N ALA A 260 -17.36 4.00 10.97
CA ALA A 260 -17.32 2.61 11.40
C ALA A 260 -15.93 2.17 11.89
N PHE A 261 -14.86 2.62 11.22
CA PHE A 261 -13.49 2.26 11.58
C PHE A 261 -12.89 3.11 12.70
N TYR A 262 -13.35 4.34 12.83
CA TYR A 262 -12.86 5.32 13.79
C TYR A 262 -14.01 5.84 14.66
N PRO A 263 -14.65 4.97 15.47
CA PRO A 263 -15.83 5.34 16.25
C PRO A 263 -15.56 6.39 17.33
N LEU A 264 -14.29 6.59 17.70
CA LEU A 264 -13.85 7.60 18.66
C LEU A 264 -13.54 8.96 18.01
N CYS A 265 -13.60 9.05 16.68
CA CYS A 265 -13.20 10.22 15.92
C CYS A 265 -14.41 10.92 15.30
N THR A 266 -14.35 12.25 15.22
CA THR A 266 -15.40 13.09 14.63
C THR A 266 -15.01 13.49 13.20
N PRO A 267 -15.73 13.06 12.16
CA PRO A 267 -15.43 13.46 10.78
C PRO A 267 -15.52 14.98 10.62
N LEU A 268 -14.46 15.59 10.07
CA LEU A 268 -14.34 17.06 9.95
C LEU A 268 -15.09 17.63 8.74
N PHE A 269 -15.41 16.79 7.75
CA PHE A 269 -16.12 17.17 6.53
C PHE A 269 -17.46 16.43 6.40
N PRO A 270 -18.48 17.07 5.80
CA PRO A 270 -19.81 16.50 5.65
C PRO A 270 -19.87 15.24 4.80
#